data_AF-A0A978TIG3-F1
#
_entry.id   AF-A0A978TIG3-F1
#
_cell.length_a   1.000
_cell.length_b   1.000
_cell.length_c   1.000
_cell.angle_alpha   90.00
_cell.angle_beta   90.00
_cell.angle_gamma   90.00
#
_symmetry.space_group_name_H-M   'P 1'
#
loop_
_entity.id
_entity.type
_entity.pdbx_description
1 polymer ?
#
loop_
_entity_poly.entity_id
_entity_poly.type
_entity_poly.pdbx_seq_one_letter_code
_entity_poly.pdbx_strand_id
1 'polypeptide(L)'
;MENKKPLFGIQGHSPINTVTELHSFCRDMQSYYQIARGDLLGKLEKAEGEEESRLHQELEALNRKIDYFHVLNNAVSIADTVFHTPEMIAEFRDDP
;
A
#
# COMPACT_ATOMS: atom_id res chain seq x y z
N MET A 1 9.73 27.62 24.47
CA MET A 1 8.89 27.29 23.29
C MET A 1 7.50 27.00 23.80
N GLU A 2 6.48 27.69 23.28
CA GLU A 2 5.09 27.30 23.54
C GLU A 2 4.87 25.90 22.98
N ASN A 3 4.28 25.02 23.78
CA ASN A 3 3.90 23.67 23.36
C ASN A 3 2.65 23.77 22.48
N LYS A 4 2.85 23.97 21.17
CA LYS A 4 1.76 24.01 20.19
C LYS A 4 1.56 22.62 19.59
N LYS A 5 0.29 22.21 19.51
CA LYS A 5 -0.08 20.95 18.84
C LYS A 5 0.39 21.01 17.37
N PRO A 6 1.14 20.00 16.89
CA PRO A 6 1.54 19.94 15.49
C PRO A 6 0.31 19.78 14.61
N LEU A 7 0.29 20.50 13.49
CA LEU A 7 -0.76 20.38 12.48
C LEU A 7 -0.34 19.37 11.42
N PHE A 8 -1.33 18.68 10.84
CA PHE A 8 -1.08 17.80 9.70
C PHE A 8 -0.61 18.63 8.51
N GLY A 9 0.54 18.26 7.94
CA GLY A 9 1.26 19.10 6.97
C GLY A 9 0.65 19.13 5.57
N ILE A 10 -0.32 18.27 5.26
CA ILE A 10 -0.94 18.18 3.93
C ILE A 10 -2.19 19.05 3.91
N GLN A 11 -2.10 20.22 3.29
CA GLN A 11 -3.23 21.15 3.20
C GLN A 11 -4.41 20.53 2.44
N GLY A 12 -5.62 20.82 2.90
CA GLY A 12 -6.86 20.35 2.29
C GLY A 12 -7.15 18.86 2.45
N HIS A 13 -6.33 18.12 3.21
CA HIS A 13 -6.49 16.69 3.43
C HIS A 13 -6.68 16.39 4.92
N SER A 14 -7.66 15.55 5.23
CA SER A 14 -7.83 14.98 6.56
C SER A 14 -6.85 13.82 6.76
N PRO A 15 -6.19 13.69 7.92
CA PRO A 15 -5.36 12.52 8.23
C PRO A 15 -6.10 11.19 8.04
N ILE A 16 -7.41 11.18 8.37
CA ILE A 16 -8.29 10.01 8.24
C ILE A 16 -8.45 9.65 6.76
N ASN A 17 -8.83 10.62 5.92
CA ASN A 17 -9.00 10.35 4.49
C ASN A 17 -7.67 9.94 3.85
N THR A 18 -6.54 10.55 4.26
CA THR A 18 -5.22 10.18 3.74
C THR A 18 -4.89 8.72 4.03
N VAL A 19 -5.14 8.22 5.24
CA VAL A 19 -4.83 6.83 5.57
C VAL A 19 -5.77 5.85 4.85
N THR A 20 -7.04 6.18 4.66
CA THR A 20 -7.99 5.34 3.90
C THR A 20 -7.63 5.24 2.42
N GLU A 21 -7.27 6.37 1.79
CA GLU A 21 -6.83 6.38 0.39
C GLU A 21 -5.52 5.60 0.23
N LEU A 22 -4.59 5.76 1.18
CA LEU A 22 -3.34 5.00 1.16
C LEU A 22 -3.59 3.49 1.35
N HIS A 23 -4.50 3.09 2.24
CA HIS A 23 -4.89 1.70 2.44
C HIS A 23 -5.44 1.11 1.14
N SER A 24 -6.37 1.82 0.50
CA SER A 24 -6.97 1.41 -0.78
C SER A 24 -5.91 1.27 -1.87
N PHE A 25 -5.01 2.25 -2.00
CA PHE A 25 -3.91 2.21 -2.95
C PHE A 25 -2.99 0.99 -2.73
N CYS A 26 -2.59 0.71 -1.48
CA CYS A 26 -1.72 -0.44 -1.19
C CYS A 26 -2.40 -1.78 -1.51
N ARG A 27 -3.69 -1.93 -1.19
CA ARG A 27 -4.49 -3.11 -1.54
C ARG A 27 -4.57 -3.31 -3.05
N ASP A 28 -4.83 -2.23 -3.78
CA ASP A 28 -5.03 -2.28 -5.23
C ASP A 28 -3.69 -2.58 -5.93
N MET A 29 -2.58 -2.03 -5.45
CA MET A 29 -1.23 -2.36 -5.93
C MET A 29 -0.85 -3.82 -5.65
N GLN A 30 -1.20 -4.36 -4.47
CA GLN A 30 -0.98 -5.77 -4.17
C GLN A 30 -1.75 -6.66 -5.16
N SER A 31 -3.03 -6.35 -5.40
CA SER A 31 -3.89 -7.06 -6.36
C SER A 31 -3.34 -6.98 -7.78
N TYR A 32 -2.92 -5.79 -8.21
CA TYR A 32 -2.31 -5.56 -9.52
C TYR A 32 -1.10 -6.47 -9.77
N TYR A 33 -0.17 -6.55 -8.81
CA TYR A 33 1.00 -7.43 -8.98
C TYR A 33 0.66 -8.91 -8.90
N GLN A 34 -0.35 -9.32 -8.14
CA GLN A 34 -0.83 -10.71 -8.15
C GLN A 34 -1.40 -11.11 -9.51
N ILE A 35 -2.13 -10.21 -10.18
CA ILE A 35 -2.65 -10.44 -11.54
C ILE A 35 -1.48 -10.54 -12.52
N ALA A 36 -0.56 -9.56 -12.49
CA ALA A 36 0.63 -9.58 -13.35
C ALA A 36 1.47 -10.86 -13.16
N ARG A 37 1.46 -11.44 -11.96
CA ARG A 37 2.15 -12.71 -11.67
C ARG A 37 1.49 -13.87 -12.40
N GLY A 38 0.16 -13.92 -12.41
CA GLY A 38 -0.59 -14.91 -13.17
C GLY A 38 -0.27 -14.83 -14.66
N ASP A 39 -0.27 -13.63 -15.22
CA ASP A 39 0.07 -13.40 -16.63
C ASP A 39 1.50 -13.85 -16.96
N LEU A 40 2.45 -13.58 -16.06
CA LEU A 40 3.85 -13.95 -16.24
C LEU A 40 4.06 -15.48 -16.16
N LEU A 41 3.38 -16.14 -15.22
CA LEU A 41 3.39 -17.61 -15.13
C LEU A 41 2.83 -18.26 -16.39
N GLY A 42 1.75 -17.71 -16.96
CA GLY A 42 1.20 -18.21 -18.23
C GLY A 42 2.14 -18.02 -19.44
N LYS A 43 3.05 -17.03 -19.40
CA LYS A 43 4.11 -16.87 -20.40
C LYS A 43 5.26 -17.86 -20.20
N LEU A 44 5.64 -18.12 -18.95
CA LEU A 44 6.69 -19.08 -18.59
C LEU A 44 6.37 -20.49 -19.09
N GLU A 45 5.10 -20.92 -19.07
CA GLU A 45 4.69 -22.25 -19.56
C GLU A 45 5.09 -22.56 -21.02
N LYS A 46 5.36 -21.52 -21.82
CA LYS A 46 5.70 -21.63 -23.25
C LYS A 46 7.09 -21.08 -23.58
N ALA A 47 7.83 -20.62 -22.58
CA ALA A 47 9.14 -20.00 -22.77
C ALA A 47 10.24 -21.07 -22.71
N GLU A 48 11.30 -20.88 -23.49
CA GLU A 48 12.48 -21.74 -23.48
C GLU A 48 13.75 -20.87 -23.55
N GLY A 49 14.83 -21.36 -22.94
CA GLY A 49 16.16 -20.77 -23.08
C GLY A 49 16.30 -19.39 -22.42
N GLU A 50 16.78 -18.41 -23.18
CA GLU A 50 17.06 -17.05 -22.65
C GLU A 50 15.78 -16.33 -22.18
N GLU A 51 14.66 -16.56 -22.86
CA GLU A 51 13.39 -15.94 -22.51
C GLU A 51 12.84 -16.49 -21.19
N GLU A 52 12.94 -17.80 -20.97
CA GLU A 52 12.57 -18.43 -19.70
C GLU A 52 13.38 -17.84 -18.53
N SER A 53 14.69 -17.71 -18.71
CA SER A 53 15.60 -17.11 -17.71
C SER A 53 15.23 -15.65 -17.40
N ARG A 54 14.89 -14.86 -18.42
CA ARG A 54 14.44 -13.47 -18.26
C ARG A 54 13.13 -13.38 -17.49
N LEU A 55 12.14 -14.20 -17.86
CA LEU A 55 10.84 -14.23 -17.19
C LEU A 55 10.94 -14.68 -15.73
N HIS A 56 11.86 -15.59 -15.40
CA HIS A 56 12.15 -15.94 -14.00
C HIS A 56 12.66 -14.75 -13.19
N GLN A 57 13.59 -13.97 -13.73
CA GLN A 57 14.09 -12.76 -13.05
C GLN A 57 12.98 -11.73 -12.84
N GLU A 58 12.11 -11.56 -13.83
CA GLU A 58 10.93 -10.69 -13.70
C GLU A 58 9.96 -11.21 -12.63
N LEU A 59 9.75 -12.53 -12.56
CA LEU A 59 8.88 -13.15 -11.57
C LEU A 59 9.40 -12.94 -10.16
N GLU A 60 10.71 -13.08 -9.94
CA GLU A 60 11.34 -12.78 -8.66
C GLU A 60 11.18 -11.31 -8.26
N ALA A 61 11.41 -10.38 -9.19
CA ALA A 61 11.22 -8.96 -8.94
C ALA A 61 9.76 -8.62 -8.61
N LEU A 62 8.82 -9.28 -9.27
CA LEU A 62 7.40 -9.13 -9.04
C LEU A 62 6.98 -9.68 -7.67
N ASN A 63 7.48 -10.86 -7.29
CA ASN A 63 7.21 -11.46 -5.98
C ASN A 63 7.69 -10.54 -4.85
N ARG A 64 8.88 -9.93 -4.97
CA ARG A 64 9.34 -8.93 -3.99
C ARG A 64 8.38 -7.75 -3.85
N LYS A 65 7.84 -7.26 -4.97
CA LYS A 65 6.84 -6.16 -4.94
C LYS A 65 5.54 -6.60 -4.27
N ILE A 66 5.06 -7.82 -4.55
CA ILE A 66 3.87 -8.38 -3.88
C ILE A 66 4.09 -8.42 -2.36
N ASP A 67 5.25 -8.90 -1.92
CA ASP A 67 5.57 -9.00 -0.49
C ASP A 67 5.62 -7.62 0.18
N TYR A 68 6.26 -6.64 -0.47
CA TYR A 68 6.29 -5.26 0.05
C TYR A 68 4.91 -4.64 0.13
N PHE A 69 4.09 -4.77 -0.91
CA PHE A 69 2.72 -4.23 -0.89
C PHE A 69 1.81 -4.99 0.06
N HIS A 70 2.05 -6.27 0.32
CA HIS A 70 1.35 -7.02 1.37
C HIS A 70 1.66 -6.44 2.76
N VAL A 71 2.93 -6.21 3.07
CA VAL A 71 3.35 -5.62 4.35
C VAL A 71 2.79 -4.20 4.50
N LEU A 72 2.88 -3.37 3.45
CA LEU A 72 2.32 -2.01 3.46
C LEU A 72 0.81 -2.03 3.64
N ASN A 73 0.09 -2.88 2.90
CA ASN A 73 -1.36 -3.02 3.03
C ASN A 73 -1.76 -3.37 4.46
N ASN A 74 -1.09 -4.33 5.09
CA ASN A 74 -1.38 -4.70 6.48
C ASN A 74 -1.07 -3.54 7.46
N ALA A 75 0.08 -2.88 7.29
CA ALA A 75 0.48 -1.77 8.17
C ALA A 75 -0.50 -0.59 8.07
N VAL A 76 -0.90 -0.23 6.84
CA VAL A 76 -1.84 0.88 6.62
C VAL A 76 -3.25 0.47 7.02
N SER A 77 -3.66 -0.79 6.87
CA SER A 77 -4.94 -1.29 7.39
C SER A 77 -5.07 -1.15 8.91
N ILE A 78 -3.98 -1.43 9.65
CA ILE A 78 -3.92 -1.20 11.10
C ILE A 78 -4.04 0.30 11.39
N ALA A 79 -3.28 1.14 10.69
CA ALA A 79 -3.33 2.58 10.86
C ALA A 79 -4.73 3.14 10.57
N ASP A 80 -5.36 2.71 9.47
CA ASP A 80 -6.72 3.07 9.07
C ASP A 80 -7.71 2.71 10.18
N THR A 81 -7.63 1.49 10.72
CA THR A 81 -8.47 1.05 11.85
C THR A 81 -8.30 1.94 13.08
N VAL A 82 -7.05 2.28 13.44
CA VAL A 82 -6.76 3.14 14.60
C VAL A 82 -7.24 4.57 14.37
N PHE A 83 -7.04 5.13 13.18
CA PHE A 83 -7.45 6.51 12.86
C PHE A 83 -8.97 6.68 12.86
N HIS A 84 -9.73 5.61 12.67
CA HIS A 84 -11.19 5.60 12.73
C HIS A 84 -11.76 5.33 14.13
N THR A 85 -10.92 5.19 15.17
CA THR A 85 -11.46 5.10 16.54
C THR A 85 -12.00 6.44 17.01
N PRO A 86 -13.01 6.46 17.91
CA PRO A 86 -13.59 7.71 18.41
C PRO A 86 -12.55 8.67 19.00
N GLU A 87 -11.56 8.15 19.73
CA GLU A 87 -10.50 8.92 20.37
C GLU A 87 -9.59 9.60 19.33
N MET A 88 -9.21 8.87 18.28
CA MET A 88 -8.37 9.42 17.22
C MET A 88 -9.14 10.40 16.33
N ILE A 89 -10.41 10.13 16.04
CA ILE A 89 -11.28 11.08 15.35
C ILE A 89 -11.39 12.39 16.13
N ALA A 90 -11.56 12.33 17.45
CA ALA A 90 -11.58 13.52 18.30
C ALA A 90 -10.24 14.26 18.27
N GLU A 91 -9.11 13.54 18.27
CA GLU A 91 -7.77 14.14 18.16
C GLU A 91 -7.56 14.90 16.85
N PHE A 92 -8.19 14.48 15.75
CA PHE A 92 -8.07 15.09 14.43
C PHE A 92 -9.20 16.06 14.06
N ARG A 93 -10.21 16.22 14.91
CA ARG A 93 -11.16 17.32 14.77
C ARG A 93 -10.46 18.58 15.23
N ASP A 94 -10.37 19.57 14.35
CA ASP A 94 -10.01 20.93 14.75
C ASP A 94 -10.98 21.36 15.84
N ASP A 95 -10.49 21.55 17.07
CA ASP A 95 -11.24 22.22 18.12
C ASP A 95 -11.45 23.68 17.64
N PRO A 96 -12.69 24.19 17.58
CA PRO A 96 -12.95 25.58 17.19
C PRO A 96 -12.28 26.61 18.13
#